data_AF-G0L0J0-F1
#
_entry.id   AF-G0L0J0-F1
#
_cell.length_a   1.000
_cell.length_b   1.000
_cell.length_c   1.000
_cell.angle_alpha   90.00
_cell.angle_beta   90.00
_cell.angle_gamma   90.00
#
_symmetry.space_group_name_H-M   'P 1'
#
loop_
_entity.id
_entity.type
_entity.pdbx_description
1 polymer ?
#
loop_
_entity_poly.entity_id
_entity_poly.type
_entity_poly.pdbx_seq_one_letter_code
_entity_poly.pdbx_strand_id
1 'polypeptide(L)'
;MKAKQTYLKGKSVFKVSLIVIGVTILTVYLTGENYHRTLTENFYLSLGIISTTLFLFMAYGLYQGVGLLDNFPKIENYKAKTPIFNSGNMPPTPDISVGDGIGGLLLSILLWIGITIILAVLLVLFEAVLWLSIFIILAMLYWVFFRALKFVFNKSADTKGDLGISALYALGYTSLYVGWIFGLVFIVDALG
;
A
#
# COMPACT_ATOMS: atom_id res chain seq x y z
N MET A 1 12.00 -40.86 6.79
CA MET A 1 11.30 -39.97 7.76
C MET A 1 10.77 -38.76 7.00
N LYS A 2 9.45 -38.49 7.01
CA LYS A 2 8.90 -37.28 6.36
C LYS A 2 9.34 -36.05 7.16
N ALA A 3 10.22 -35.23 6.58
CA ALA A 3 10.63 -33.97 7.18
C ALA A 3 9.39 -33.10 7.46
N LYS A 4 9.21 -32.74 8.73
CA LYS A 4 8.11 -31.89 9.23
C LYS A 4 8.13 -30.58 8.43
N GLN A 5 7.12 -30.34 7.59
CA GLN A 5 7.05 -29.11 6.80
C GLN A 5 6.81 -27.92 7.73
N THR A 6 7.70 -26.94 7.68
CA THR A 6 7.52 -25.68 8.40
C THR A 6 6.58 -24.81 7.58
N TYR A 7 5.47 -24.37 8.17
CA TYR A 7 4.52 -23.48 7.52
C TYR A 7 4.68 -22.06 8.04
N LEU A 8 4.80 -21.10 7.13
CA LEU A 8 4.72 -19.68 7.49
C LEU A 8 3.24 -19.27 7.54
N LYS A 9 2.82 -18.70 8.67
CA LYS A 9 1.49 -18.09 8.81
C LYS A 9 1.56 -16.65 8.26
N GLY A 10 0.49 -16.16 7.65
CA GLY A 10 0.41 -14.76 7.17
C GLY A 10 0.72 -13.71 8.24
N LYS A 11 0.29 -13.95 9.49
CA LYS A 11 0.64 -13.10 10.64
C LYS A 11 2.15 -12.95 10.87
N SER A 12 2.95 -13.97 10.52
CA SER A 12 4.42 -13.93 10.63
C SER A 12 5.03 -13.10 9.52
N VAL A 13 4.52 -13.26 8.28
CA VAL A 13 4.98 -12.49 7.12
C VAL A 13 4.73 -10.99 7.34
N PHE A 14 3.57 -10.64 7.90
CA PHE A 14 3.23 -9.25 8.23
C PHE A 14 4.22 -8.61 9.23
N LYS A 15 4.61 -9.34 10.27
CA LYS A 15 5.61 -8.84 11.24
C LYS A 15 6.97 -8.63 10.59
N VAL A 16 7.39 -9.58 9.75
CA VAL A 16 8.65 -9.45 9.00
C VAL A 16 8.61 -8.24 8.09
N SER A 17 7.53 -8.02 7.32
CA SER A 17 7.42 -6.84 6.45
C SER A 17 7.46 -5.53 7.23
N LEU A 18 6.85 -5.45 8.42
CA LEU A 18 6.90 -4.24 9.25
C LEU A 18 8.33 -3.94 9.73
N ILE A 19 9.09 -4.98 10.09
CA ILE A 19 10.51 -4.85 10.44
C ILE A 19 11.32 -4.35 9.24
N VAL A 20 11.10 -4.92 8.04
CA VAL A 20 11.82 -4.51 6.82
C VAL A 20 11.55 -3.03 6.51
N ILE A 21 10.31 -2.58 6.60
CA ILE A 21 9.94 -1.16 6.41
C ILE A 21 10.68 -0.30 7.44
N GLY A 22 10.62 -0.65 8.73
CA GLY A 22 11.31 0.10 9.79
C GLY A 22 12.82 0.18 9.59
N VAL A 23 13.46 -0.93 9.24
CA VAL A 23 14.90 -0.99 8.94
C VAL A 23 15.24 -0.15 7.71
N THR A 24 14.41 -0.18 6.67
CA THR A 24 14.62 0.61 5.45
C THR A 24 14.56 2.10 5.76
N ILE A 25 13.52 2.55 6.47
CA ILE A 25 13.36 3.95 6.88
C ILE A 25 14.57 4.38 7.72
N LEU A 26 14.94 3.60 8.73
CA LEU A 26 16.06 3.93 9.62
C LEU A 26 17.39 4.00 8.85
N THR A 27 17.64 3.03 7.96
CA THR A 27 18.88 2.99 7.17
C THR A 27 18.97 4.19 6.24
N VAL A 28 17.89 4.51 5.52
CA VAL A 28 17.85 5.65 4.60
C VAL A 28 17.99 6.95 5.37
N TYR A 29 17.31 7.10 6.50
CA TYR A 29 17.36 8.30 7.33
C TYR A 29 18.75 8.54 7.93
N LEU A 30 19.30 7.56 8.65
CA LEU A 30 20.61 7.69 9.30
C LEU A 30 21.76 7.88 8.30
N THR A 31 21.68 7.20 7.15
CA THR A 31 22.70 7.36 6.11
C THR A 31 22.50 8.64 5.30
N GLY A 32 21.28 9.17 5.25
CA GLY A 32 20.93 10.39 4.52
C GLY A 32 21.44 11.67 5.17
N GLU A 33 21.68 11.71 6.48
CA GLU A 33 22.23 12.90 7.14
C GLU A 33 23.69 13.21 6.73
N ASN A 34 24.46 12.18 6.36
CA ASN A 34 25.88 12.30 6.05
C ASN A 34 26.18 12.53 4.55
N TYR A 35 25.19 12.29 3.69
CA TYR A 35 25.32 12.41 2.24
C TYR A 35 24.12 13.23 1.76
N HIS A 36 24.33 14.39 1.14
CA HIS A 36 23.27 15.22 0.53
C HIS A 36 22.61 14.50 -0.66
N ARG A 37 21.90 13.41 -0.38
CA ARG A 37 21.34 12.50 -1.38
C ARG A 37 20.10 13.08 -2.00
N THR A 38 19.97 12.90 -3.31
CA THR A 38 18.75 13.26 -4.02
C THR A 38 17.61 12.32 -3.63
N LEU A 39 16.38 12.74 -3.92
CA LEU A 39 15.20 11.89 -3.70
C LEU A 39 15.34 10.55 -4.46
N THR A 40 15.82 10.59 -5.70
CA THR A 40 16.01 9.42 -6.57
C THR A 40 17.02 8.43 -5.99
N GLU A 41 18.13 8.92 -5.45
CA GLU A 41 19.14 8.06 -4.79
C GLU A 41 18.58 7.34 -3.57
N ASN A 42 17.80 8.04 -2.74
CA ASN A 42 17.14 7.44 -1.57
C ASN A 42 16.09 6.40 -1.99
N PHE A 43 15.40 6.62 -3.13
CA PHE A 43 14.51 5.63 -3.72
C PHE A 43 15.27 4.37 -4.14
N TYR A 44 16.36 4.50 -4.92
CA TYR A 44 17.16 3.34 -5.33
C TYR A 44 17.72 2.56 -4.14
N LEU A 45 18.20 3.25 -3.10
CA LEU A 45 18.71 2.61 -1.89
C LEU A 45 17.60 1.85 -1.15
N SER A 46 16.43 2.46 -1.01
CA SER A 46 15.26 1.82 -0.39
C SER A 46 14.83 0.57 -1.16
N LEU A 47 14.74 0.69 -2.48
CA LEU A 47 14.41 -0.42 -3.38
C LEU A 47 15.44 -1.55 -3.31
N GLY A 48 16.74 -1.20 -3.22
CA GLY A 48 17.82 -2.17 -3.03
C GLY A 48 17.64 -2.98 -1.76
N ILE A 49 17.43 -2.31 -0.62
CA ILE A 49 17.22 -2.98 0.68
C ILE A 49 16.00 -3.92 0.62
N ILE A 50 14.89 -3.43 0.09
CA ILE A 50 13.65 -4.23 -0.03
C ILE A 50 13.88 -5.43 -0.96
N SER A 51 14.51 -5.22 -2.12
CA SER A 51 14.80 -6.26 -3.11
C SER A 51 15.72 -7.34 -2.53
N THR A 52 16.84 -6.97 -1.92
CA THR A 52 17.76 -7.92 -1.29
C THR A 52 17.09 -8.70 -0.16
N THR A 53 16.29 -8.03 0.67
CA THR A 53 15.60 -8.69 1.78
C THR A 53 14.53 -9.65 1.27
N LEU A 54 13.76 -9.25 0.26
CA LEU A 54 12.76 -10.09 -0.39
C LEU A 54 13.39 -11.32 -1.05
N PHE A 55 14.52 -11.12 -1.75
CA PHE A 55 15.29 -12.19 -2.36
C PHE A 55 15.75 -13.21 -1.32
N LEU A 56 16.41 -12.77 -0.24
CA LEU A 56 16.89 -13.64 0.82
C LEU A 56 15.75 -14.39 1.50
N PHE A 57 14.64 -13.70 1.77
CA PHE A 57 13.45 -14.30 2.36
C PHE A 57 12.85 -15.38 1.47
N MET A 58 12.72 -15.14 0.17
CA MET A 58 12.19 -16.13 -0.78
C MET A 58 13.16 -17.29 -1.01
N ALA A 59 14.46 -17.02 -1.19
CA ALA A 59 15.48 -18.04 -1.39
C ALA A 59 15.55 -18.99 -0.18
N TYR A 60 15.55 -18.44 1.04
CA TYR A 60 15.51 -19.24 2.27
C TYR A 60 14.21 -20.05 2.40
N GLY A 61 13.06 -19.42 2.12
CA GLY A 61 11.75 -20.09 2.18
C GLY A 61 11.63 -21.26 1.19
N LEU A 62 12.12 -21.07 -0.05
CA LEU A 62 12.15 -22.09 -1.09
C LEU A 62 13.12 -23.24 -0.74
N TYR A 63 14.32 -22.91 -0.25
CA TYR A 63 15.31 -23.91 0.12
C TYR A 63 14.82 -24.83 1.24
N GLN A 64 14.17 -24.25 2.25
CA GLN A 64 13.62 -25.00 3.38
C GLN A 64 12.32 -25.78 3.03
N GLY A 65 11.72 -25.52 1.87
CA GLY A 65 10.45 -26.15 1.49
C GLY A 65 9.26 -25.61 2.28
N VAL A 66 9.28 -24.31 2.62
CA VAL A 66 8.27 -23.68 3.47
C VAL A 66 6.99 -23.42 2.68
N GLY A 67 5.87 -23.98 3.14
CA GLY A 67 4.55 -23.68 2.60
C GLY A 67 3.93 -22.46 3.30
N LEU A 68 3.16 -21.65 2.56
CA LEU A 68 2.29 -20.63 3.16
C LEU A 68 0.89 -21.19 3.38
N LEU A 69 0.46 -21.19 4.64
CA LEU A 69 -0.93 -21.48 4.98
C LEU A 69 -1.73 -20.19 4.91
N ASP A 70 -2.72 -20.21 4.04
CA ASP A 70 -3.74 -19.18 3.94
C ASP A 70 -4.71 -19.33 5.12
N ASN A 71 -4.63 -18.40 6.07
CA ASN A 71 -5.51 -18.36 7.24
C ASN A 71 -6.36 -17.10 7.27
N PHE A 72 -6.70 -16.57 6.09
CA PHE A 72 -7.67 -15.49 6.00
C PHE A 72 -9.09 -16.06 6.18
N PRO A 73 -9.94 -15.44 7.02
CA PRO A 73 -11.34 -15.84 7.10
C PRO A 73 -11.98 -15.69 5.71
N LYS A 74 -12.59 -16.76 5.20
CA LYS A 74 -13.39 -16.70 3.98
C LYS A 74 -14.56 -15.77 4.26
N ILE A 75 -14.57 -14.61 3.60
CA ILE A 75 -15.68 -13.66 3.70
C ILE A 75 -16.88 -14.36 3.04
N GLU A 76 -17.82 -14.85 3.84
CA GLU A 76 -19.04 -15.46 3.34
C GLU A 76 -19.84 -14.46 2.51
N ASN A 77 -20.59 -14.98 1.54
CA ASN A 77 -21.30 -14.27 0.48
C ASN A 77 -22.06 -13.03 0.98
N TYR A 78 -21.42 -11.85 0.90
CA TYR A 78 -22.08 -10.59 1.13
C TYR A 78 -23.04 -10.32 -0.03
N LYS A 79 -24.34 -10.54 0.20
CA LYS A 79 -25.39 -10.06 -0.71
C LYS A 79 -25.44 -8.54 -0.62
N ALA A 80 -24.75 -7.88 -1.53
CA ALA A 80 -24.87 -6.44 -1.72
C ALA A 80 -26.35 -6.12 -1.98
N LYS A 81 -27.00 -5.47 -1.01
CA LYS A 81 -28.30 -4.84 -1.25
C LYS A 81 -28.05 -3.72 -2.25
N THR A 82 -28.79 -3.74 -3.35
CA THR A 82 -28.78 -2.68 -4.36
C THR A 82 -29.06 -1.35 -3.66
N PRO A 83 -28.18 -0.35 -3.77
CA PRO A 83 -28.46 0.97 -3.24
C PRO A 83 -29.58 1.59 -4.09
N ILE A 84 -30.70 1.92 -3.47
CA ILE A 84 -31.81 2.64 -4.09
C ILE A 84 -31.37 4.11 -4.20
N PHE A 85 -30.55 4.42 -5.20
CA PHE A 85 -30.35 5.80 -5.64
C PHE A 85 -31.43 6.11 -6.66
N ASN A 86 -32.53 6.71 -6.19
CA ASN A 86 -33.50 7.34 -7.08
C ASN A 86 -32.90 8.66 -7.57
N SER A 87 -32.62 8.72 -8.87
CA SER A 87 -32.07 9.87 -9.56
C SER A 87 -33.07 11.04 -9.60
N GLY A 88 -32.56 12.26 -9.37
CA GLY A 88 -32.80 13.31 -10.36
C GLY A 88 -33.75 14.46 -10.04
N ASN A 89 -34.01 14.79 -8.77
CA ASN A 89 -34.64 16.09 -8.46
C ASN A 89 -33.59 17.03 -7.87
N MET A 90 -33.00 17.86 -8.73
CA MET A 90 -32.17 18.98 -8.30
C MET A 90 -33.08 19.99 -7.59
N PRO A 91 -32.86 20.29 -6.29
CA PRO A 91 -33.61 21.32 -5.61
C PRO A 91 -33.40 22.65 -6.35
N PRO A 92 -34.46 23.47 -6.55
CA PRO A 92 -34.29 24.79 -7.13
C PRO A 92 -33.28 25.58 -6.28
N THR A 93 -32.31 26.21 -6.94
CA THR A 93 -31.31 27.04 -6.27
C THR A 93 -32.01 28.24 -5.64
N PRO A 94 -31.90 28.45 -4.31
CA PRO A 94 -32.45 29.63 -3.68
C PRO A 94 -31.69 30.85 -4.18
N ASP A 95 -32.42 31.80 -4.78
CA ASP A 95 -31.87 33.09 -5.17
C ASP A 95 -31.82 33.99 -3.92
N ILE A 96 -30.62 34.31 -3.45
CA ILE A 96 -30.40 35.12 -2.25
C ILE A 96 -29.97 36.50 -2.70
N SER A 97 -30.94 37.41 -2.86
CA SER A 97 -30.69 38.82 -3.17
C SER A 97 -30.21 39.57 -1.93
N VAL A 98 -28.89 39.74 -1.84
CA VAL A 98 -28.24 40.54 -0.77
C VAL A 98 -28.30 42.01 -1.18
N GLY A 99 -29.11 42.82 -0.50
CA GLY A 99 -29.25 44.26 -0.81
C GLY A 99 -28.03 45.08 -0.43
N ASP A 100 -27.74 46.15 -1.18
CA ASP A 100 -26.54 47.03 -1.09
C ASP A 100 -26.42 47.91 0.19
N GLY A 101 -27.18 47.60 1.24
CA GLY A 101 -27.16 48.35 2.51
C GLY A 101 -26.24 47.75 3.58
N ILE A 102 -26.15 48.42 4.73
CA ILE A 102 -25.46 47.90 5.95
C ILE A 102 -26.04 46.54 6.39
N GLY A 103 -27.33 46.29 6.11
CA GLY A 103 -27.96 44.99 6.32
C GLY A 103 -27.41 43.88 5.42
N GLY A 104 -27.01 44.21 4.19
CA GLY A 104 -26.31 43.30 3.29
C GLY A 104 -24.95 42.92 3.84
N LEU A 105 -24.19 43.91 4.35
CA LEU A 105 -22.88 43.69 4.97
C LEU A 105 -22.97 42.72 6.18
N LEU A 106 -23.93 42.94 7.08
CA LEU A 106 -24.15 42.04 8.23
C LEU A 106 -24.56 40.61 7.79
N LEU A 107 -25.42 40.49 6.77
CA LEU A 107 -25.83 39.19 6.22
C LEU A 107 -24.67 38.47 5.55
N SER A 108 -23.80 39.18 4.82
CA SER A 108 -22.61 38.63 4.19
C SER A 108 -21.61 38.09 5.21
N ILE A 109 -21.41 38.77 6.34
CA ILE A 109 -20.55 38.26 7.43
C ILE A 109 -21.14 36.98 8.01
N LEU A 110 -22.45 36.93 8.26
CA LEU A 110 -23.12 35.74 8.79
C LEU A 110 -23.02 34.55 7.82
N LEU A 111 -23.26 34.79 6.52
CA LEU A 111 -23.12 33.78 5.46
C LEU A 111 -21.68 33.29 5.32
N TRP A 112 -20.69 34.19 5.42
CA TRP A 112 -19.27 33.83 5.37
C TRP A 112 -18.91 32.86 6.51
N ILE A 113 -19.30 33.16 7.75
CA ILE A 113 -19.10 32.27 8.91
C ILE A 113 -19.78 30.92 8.65
N GLY A 114 -21.02 30.92 8.16
CA GLY A 114 -21.76 29.69 7.84
C GLY A 114 -21.04 28.82 6.82
N ILE A 115 -20.59 29.41 5.70
CA ILE A 115 -19.85 28.70 4.64
C ILE A 115 -18.52 28.17 5.18
N THR A 116 -17.78 28.95 5.99
CA THR A 116 -16.51 28.49 6.59
C THR A 116 -16.72 27.28 7.49
N ILE A 117 -17.76 27.26 8.31
CA ILE A 117 -18.08 26.10 9.17
C ILE A 117 -18.41 24.87 8.31
N ILE A 118 -19.23 25.05 7.26
CA ILE A 118 -19.58 23.96 6.33
C ILE A 118 -18.32 23.41 5.65
N LEU A 119 -17.43 24.27 5.14
CA LEU A 119 -16.18 23.87 4.53
C LEU A 119 -15.24 23.15 5.51
N ALA A 120 -15.16 23.61 6.76
CA ALA A 120 -14.36 22.95 7.79
C ALA A 120 -14.86 21.52 8.06
N VAL A 121 -16.18 21.34 8.20
CA VAL A 121 -16.79 20.00 8.37
C VAL A 121 -16.52 19.13 7.15
N LEU A 122 -16.66 19.68 5.94
CA LEU A 122 -16.38 18.94 4.71
C LEU A 122 -14.92 18.48 4.62
N LEU A 123 -13.96 19.33 5.04
CA LEU A 123 -12.54 18.97 5.09
C LEU A 123 -12.26 17.83 6.07
N VAL A 124 -12.89 17.83 7.25
CA VAL A 124 -12.76 16.74 8.23
C VAL A 124 -13.31 15.42 7.65
N LEU A 125 -14.45 15.47 6.97
CA LEU A 125 -15.00 14.28 6.30
C LEU A 125 -14.09 13.81 5.16
N PHE A 126 -13.52 14.73 4.39
CA PHE A 126 -12.59 14.42 3.31
C PHE A 126 -11.31 13.76 3.85
N GLU A 127 -10.76 14.27 4.95
CA GLU A 127 -9.63 13.65 5.65
C GLU A 127 -9.96 12.21 6.06
N ALA A 128 -11.14 11.96 6.63
CA ALA A 128 -11.56 10.61 7.00
C ALA A 128 -11.62 9.66 5.78
N VAL A 129 -12.09 10.15 4.63
CA VAL A 129 -12.11 9.38 3.38
C VAL A 129 -10.70 9.11 2.85
N LEU A 130 -9.79 10.08 2.94
CA LEU A 130 -8.38 9.90 2.57
C LEU A 130 -7.71 8.82 3.43
N TRP A 131 -7.86 8.89 4.75
CA TRP A 131 -7.32 7.87 5.66
C TRP A 131 -7.90 6.49 5.36
N LEU A 132 -9.22 6.38 5.20
CA LEU A 132 -9.87 5.12 4.82
C LEU A 132 -9.29 4.55 3.51
N SER A 133 -9.09 5.40 2.50
CA SER A 133 -8.55 5.00 1.20
C SER A 133 -7.14 4.45 1.34
N ILE A 134 -6.28 5.10 2.14
CA ILE A 134 -4.92 4.62 2.44
C ILE A 134 -4.98 3.23 3.09
N PHE A 135 -5.85 3.04 4.09
CA PHE A 135 -6.00 1.73 4.75
C PHE A 135 -6.47 0.63 3.79
N ILE A 136 -7.42 0.92 2.90
CA ILE A 136 -7.89 -0.04 1.90
C ILE A 136 -6.77 -0.40 0.91
N ILE A 137 -6.01 0.59 0.42
CA ILE A 137 -4.87 0.34 -0.48
C ILE A 137 -3.80 -0.52 0.21
N LEU A 138 -3.45 -0.22 1.45
CA LEU A 138 -2.49 -1.03 2.22
C LEU A 138 -2.98 -2.47 2.41
N ALA A 139 -4.27 -2.66 2.72
CA ALA A 139 -4.86 -3.99 2.87
C ALA A 139 -4.85 -4.78 1.56
N MET A 140 -5.19 -4.14 0.44
CA MET A 140 -5.12 -4.75 -0.89
C MET A 140 -3.69 -5.12 -1.28
N LEU A 141 -2.73 -4.21 -1.05
CA LEU A 141 -1.33 -4.45 -1.37
C LEU A 141 -0.78 -5.63 -0.56
N TYR A 142 -1.10 -5.70 0.74
CA TYR A 142 -0.74 -6.83 1.58
C TYR A 142 -1.37 -8.14 1.08
N TRP A 143 -2.64 -8.11 0.68
CA TRP A 143 -3.34 -9.28 0.14
C TRP A 143 -2.70 -9.78 -1.16
N VAL A 144 -2.42 -8.88 -2.11
CA VAL A 144 -1.74 -9.20 -3.38
C VAL A 144 -0.35 -9.77 -3.10
N PHE A 145 0.43 -9.14 -2.21
CA PHE A 145 1.75 -9.60 -1.81
C PHE A 145 1.71 -11.03 -1.24
N PHE A 146 0.80 -11.29 -0.30
CA PHE A 146 0.67 -12.62 0.30
C PHE A 146 0.28 -13.68 -0.74
N ARG A 147 -0.67 -13.35 -1.63
CA ARG A 147 -1.12 -14.25 -2.69
C ARG A 147 0.01 -14.59 -3.65
N ALA A 148 0.79 -13.59 -4.04
CA ALA A 148 1.91 -13.78 -4.94
C ALA A 148 3.04 -14.56 -4.24
N LEU A 149 3.30 -14.34 -2.96
CA LEU A 149 4.28 -15.13 -2.19
C LEU A 149 3.86 -16.60 -2.05
N LYS A 150 2.56 -16.87 -1.89
CA LYS A 150 2.02 -18.23 -1.92
C LYS A 150 2.28 -18.91 -3.27
N PHE A 151 2.15 -18.18 -4.37
CA PHE A 151 2.48 -18.70 -5.70
C PHE A 151 3.97 -19.06 -5.83
N VAL A 152 4.87 -18.22 -5.31
CA VAL A 152 6.31 -18.52 -5.27
C VAL A 152 6.57 -19.81 -4.47
N PHE A 153 6.03 -19.91 -3.26
CA PHE A 153 6.26 -21.07 -2.40
C PHE A 153 5.53 -22.34 -2.83
N ASN A 154 4.59 -22.29 -3.77
CA ASN A 154 4.08 -23.51 -4.40
C ASN A 154 5.18 -24.27 -5.15
N LYS A 155 6.23 -23.58 -5.62
CA LYS A 155 7.39 -24.23 -6.25
C LYS A 155 8.37 -24.86 -5.26
N SER A 156 8.17 -24.62 -3.96
CA SER A 156 9.06 -25.12 -2.90
C SER A 156 9.19 -26.65 -2.84
N ALA A 157 8.20 -27.39 -3.36
CA ALA A 157 8.26 -28.85 -3.49
C ALA A 157 9.38 -29.31 -4.43
N ASP A 158 9.67 -28.53 -5.46
CA ASP A 158 10.64 -28.85 -6.51
C ASP A 158 12.03 -28.26 -6.23
N THR A 159 12.12 -27.26 -5.33
CA THR A 159 13.38 -26.55 -5.02
C THR A 159 13.99 -26.93 -3.68
N LYS A 160 13.31 -27.75 -2.88
CA LYS A 160 13.72 -28.09 -1.52
C LYS A 160 15.08 -28.77 -1.49
N GLY A 161 16.00 -28.23 -0.69
CA GLY A 161 17.34 -28.78 -0.52
C GLY A 161 18.34 -28.39 -1.62
N ASP A 162 17.92 -27.67 -2.66
CA ASP A 162 18.79 -27.15 -3.71
C ASP A 162 18.88 -25.62 -3.63
N LEU A 163 20.04 -25.11 -3.20
CA LEU A 163 20.28 -23.67 -3.09
C LEU A 163 20.32 -22.97 -4.45
N GLY A 164 20.86 -23.63 -5.49
CA GLY A 164 21.01 -23.03 -6.81
C GLY A 164 19.66 -22.81 -7.46
N ILE A 165 18.82 -23.85 -7.46
CA ILE A 165 17.46 -23.77 -8.01
C ILE A 165 16.61 -22.80 -7.19
N SER A 166 16.68 -22.86 -5.86
CA SER A 166 15.96 -21.93 -4.98
C SER A 166 16.35 -20.47 -5.22
N ALA A 167 17.65 -20.19 -5.38
CA ALA A 167 18.15 -18.85 -5.68
C ALA A 167 17.72 -18.37 -7.07
N LEU A 168 17.72 -19.23 -8.08
CA LEU A 168 17.29 -18.86 -9.44
C LEU A 168 15.81 -18.47 -9.47
N TYR A 169 14.94 -19.27 -8.86
CA TYR A 169 13.52 -18.92 -8.74
C TYR A 169 13.33 -17.66 -7.91
N ALA A 170 14.00 -17.53 -6.76
CA ALA A 170 13.91 -16.34 -5.92
C ALA A 170 14.38 -15.07 -6.65
N LEU A 171 15.47 -15.13 -7.44
CA LEU A 171 15.92 -14.01 -8.27
C LEU A 171 14.87 -13.65 -9.31
N GLY A 172 14.37 -14.62 -10.07
CA GLY A 172 13.36 -14.40 -11.11
C GLY A 172 12.11 -13.72 -10.54
N TYR A 173 11.59 -14.21 -9.42
CA TYR A 173 10.45 -13.58 -8.77
C TYR A 173 10.79 -12.20 -8.20
N THR A 174 11.93 -12.01 -7.55
CA THR A 174 12.33 -10.69 -7.01
C THR A 174 12.42 -9.64 -8.12
N SER A 175 13.01 -10.00 -9.26
CA SER A 175 13.07 -9.14 -10.44
C SER A 175 11.68 -8.81 -10.98
N LEU A 176 10.73 -9.74 -10.97
CA LEU A 176 9.34 -9.45 -11.34
C LEU A 176 8.63 -8.55 -10.32
N TYR A 177 8.92 -8.69 -9.03
CA TYR A 177 8.32 -7.87 -7.98
C TYR A 177 8.81 -6.43 -8.00
N VAL A 178 10.11 -6.22 -8.20
CA VAL A 178 10.77 -4.93 -7.96
C VAL A 178 11.30 -4.31 -9.25
N GLY A 179 11.59 -5.13 -10.27
CA GLY A 179 12.23 -4.68 -11.52
C GLY A 179 11.41 -3.66 -12.31
N TRP A 180 10.08 -3.75 -12.30
CA TRP A 180 9.24 -2.73 -12.94
C TRP A 180 9.32 -1.38 -12.22
N ILE A 181 9.50 -1.37 -10.89
CA ILE A 181 9.70 -0.13 -10.13
C ILE A 181 11.06 0.47 -10.44
N PHE A 182 12.13 -0.34 -10.49
CA PHE A 182 13.44 0.13 -10.96
C PHE A 182 13.35 0.71 -12.38
N GLY A 183 12.61 0.05 -13.28
CA GLY A 183 12.37 0.55 -14.63
C GLY A 183 11.64 1.89 -14.65
N LEU A 184 10.61 2.07 -13.82
CA LEU A 184 9.91 3.35 -13.70
C LEU A 184 10.80 4.46 -13.17
N VAL A 185 11.57 4.21 -12.11
CA VAL A 185 12.50 5.20 -11.54
C VAL A 185 13.55 5.59 -12.59
N PHE A 186 14.09 4.62 -13.33
CA PHE A 186 15.03 4.87 -14.41
C PHE A 186 14.41 5.72 -15.53
N ILE A 187 13.18 5.42 -15.95
CA ILE A 187 12.47 6.20 -16.97
C ILE A 187 12.24 7.64 -16.51
N VAL A 188 11.81 7.83 -15.26
CA VAL A 188 11.58 9.17 -14.68
C VAL A 188 12.90 9.95 -14.61
N ASP A 189 13.96 9.33 -14.10
CA ASP A 189 15.30 9.95 -14.02
C ASP A 189 15.87 10.31 -15.40
N ALA A 190 15.58 9.50 -16.42
CA ALA A 190 15.98 9.76 -17.80
C ALA A 190 15.14 10.85 -18.50
N LEU A 191 13.89 11.07 -18.06
CA LEU A 191 12.96 12.04 -18.66
C LEU A 191 13.00 13.43 -18.00
N GLY A 192 13.46 13.52 -16.75
CA GLY A 192 13.56 14.78 -15.98
C GLY A 192 12.36 15.03 -15.08
#